data_AF-A0A9D5KWV4-F1
#
_entry.id   AF-A0A9D5KWV4-F1
#
_cell.length_a   1.000
_cell.length_b   1.000
_cell.length_c   1.000
_cell.angle_alpha   90.00
_cell.angle_beta   90.00
_cell.angle_gamma   90.00
#
_symmetry.space_group_name_H-M   'P 1'
#
loop_
_entity.id
_entity.type
_entity.pdbx_description
1 polymer ?
#
loop_
_entity_poly.entity_id
_entity_poly.type
_entity_poly.pdbx_seq_one_letter_code
_entity_poly.pdbx_strand_id
1 'polypeptide(L)'
;MFKTYRQLERSDCGITCIRMIARHYGKKISNLTLRRLVETNKLGISLKDLTDTLSKIGMKSAALRITGQDIYRMPCPAIVYWRQQHFVVVYDIDLRWTKAKTTNSPRPLQTSGNSFS
;
A
#
# COMPACT_ATOMS: atom_id res chain seq x y z
N MET A 1 5.27 2.75 17.00
CA MET A 1 5.07 1.38 16.49
C MET A 1 3.75 1.30 15.74
N PHE A 2 3.76 0.89 14.47
CA PHE A 2 2.54 0.74 13.66
C PHE A 2 1.81 -0.53 14.07
N LYS A 3 0.52 -0.43 14.44
CA LYS A 3 -0.26 -1.57 14.92
C LYS A 3 -0.99 -2.21 13.75
N THR A 4 -0.60 -3.43 13.40
CA THR A 4 -1.27 -4.24 12.39
C THR A 4 -2.53 -4.88 12.97
N TYR A 5 -3.57 -4.97 12.15
CA TYR A 5 -4.80 -5.69 12.49
C TYR A 5 -5.00 -6.80 11.46
N ARG A 6 -5.40 -7.98 11.94
CA ARG A 6 -5.76 -9.10 11.07
C ARG A 6 -7.17 -8.86 10.50
N GLN A 7 -7.32 -9.07 9.20
CA GLN A 7 -8.62 -9.04 8.52
C GLN A 7 -9.48 -10.18 9.06
N LEU A 8 -10.75 -9.89 9.35
CA LEU A 8 -11.72 -10.90 9.83
C LEU A 8 -12.28 -11.68 8.63
N GLU A 9 -12.74 -10.96 7.61
CA GLU A 9 -13.20 -11.52 6.33
C GLU A 9 -12.29 -11.09 5.17
N ARG A 10 -12.33 -11.83 4.05
CA ARG A 10 -11.62 -11.44 2.80
C ARG A 10 -12.05 -10.06 2.28
N SER A 11 -13.32 -9.71 2.43
CA SER A 11 -13.89 -8.43 2.01
C SER A 11 -13.56 -7.26 2.95
N ASP A 12 -13.09 -7.53 4.18
CA ASP A 12 -12.78 -6.49 5.18
C ASP A 12 -11.40 -5.84 4.97
N CYS A 13 -10.72 -6.11 3.85
CA CYS A 13 -9.37 -5.61 3.65
C CYS A 13 -9.27 -4.08 3.75
N GLY A 14 -10.17 -3.33 3.10
CA GLY A 14 -10.17 -1.87 3.21
C GLY A 14 -10.66 -1.34 4.57
N ILE A 15 -11.60 -2.01 5.24
CA ILE A 15 -12.03 -1.65 6.61
C ILE A 15 -10.86 -1.77 7.58
N THR A 16 -10.11 -2.86 7.47
CA THR A 16 -8.92 -3.11 8.28
C THR A 16 -7.83 -2.07 8.00
N CYS A 17 -7.68 -1.64 6.74
CA CYS A 17 -6.78 -0.55 6.37
C CYS A 17 -7.15 0.77 7.05
N ILE A 18 -8.42 1.17 6.98
CA ILE A 18 -8.93 2.38 7.64
C ILE A 18 -8.70 2.29 9.15
N ARG A 19 -8.93 1.12 9.77
CA ARG A 19 -8.67 0.90 11.19
C ARG A 19 -7.20 1.10 11.57
N MET A 20 -6.29 0.55 10.78
CA MET A 20 -4.85 0.69 11.00
C MET A 20 -4.41 2.16 10.94
N ILE A 21 -4.91 2.91 9.94
CA ILE A 21 -4.63 4.34 9.79
C ILE A 21 -5.26 5.16 10.92
N ALA A 22 -6.55 4.97 11.21
CA ALA A 22 -7.23 5.65 12.30
C ALA A 22 -6.49 5.46 13.62
N ARG A 23 -6.02 4.23 13.90
CA ARG A 23 -5.24 3.92 15.09
C ARG A 23 -3.89 4.63 15.12
N HIS A 24 -3.23 4.76 13.97
CA HIS A 24 -1.96 5.48 13.85
C HIS A 24 -2.11 6.96 14.24
N TYR A 25 -3.21 7.60 13.84
CA TYR A 25 -3.54 8.98 14.22
C TYR A 25 -4.24 9.10 15.58
N GLY A 26 -4.18 8.07 16.43
CA GLY A 26 -4.74 8.09 17.79
C GLY A 26 -6.25 7.83 17.92
N LYS A 27 -6.98 7.63 16.81
CA LYS A 27 -8.41 7.30 16.84
C LYS A 27 -8.64 5.81 17.05
N LYS A 28 -9.37 5.45 18.12
CA LYS A 28 -9.73 4.06 18.43
C LYS A 28 -11.15 3.76 17.96
N ILE A 29 -11.29 3.24 16.74
CA ILE A 29 -12.58 2.87 16.16
C ILE A 29 -12.72 1.35 16.17
N SER A 30 -13.91 0.81 16.41
CA SER A 30 -14.18 -0.65 16.36
C SER A 30 -14.43 -1.12 14.92
N ASN A 31 -14.17 -2.41 14.61
CA ASN A 31 -14.49 -2.98 13.28
C ASN A 31 -15.99 -2.92 12.99
N LEU A 32 -16.83 -3.12 14.01
CA LEU A 32 -18.29 -3.05 13.87
C LEU A 32 -18.74 -1.64 13.46
N THR A 33 -18.16 -0.60 14.08
CA THR A 33 -18.45 0.79 13.72
C THR A 33 -18.03 1.09 12.28
N LEU A 34 -16.84 0.65 11.86
CA LEU A 34 -16.37 0.84 10.49
C LEU A 34 -17.25 0.10 9.47
N ARG A 35 -17.69 -1.14 9.78
CA ARG A 35 -18.66 -1.89 8.96
C ARG A 35 -20.04 -1.24 8.87
N ARG A 36 -20.43 -0.40 9.84
CA ARG A 36 -21.67 0.39 9.75
C ARG A 36 -21.49 1.65 8.92
N LEU A 37 -20.29 2.23 8.92
CA LEU A 37 -19.97 3.45 8.16
C LEU A 37 -19.76 3.16 6.67
N VAL A 38 -19.09 2.04 6.38
CA VAL A 38 -18.97 1.46 5.05
C VAL A 38 -20.23 0.65 4.84
N GLU A 39 -21.17 1.16 4.05
CA GLU A 39 -22.38 0.44 3.61
C GLU A 39 -21.95 -0.75 2.72
N THR A 40 -21.41 -1.78 3.36
CA THR A 40 -20.60 -2.80 2.68
C THR A 40 -21.55 -3.69 1.91
N ASN A 41 -21.58 -3.51 0.59
CA ASN A 41 -22.11 -4.52 -0.31
C ASN A 41 -21.25 -5.79 -0.19
N LYS A 42 -21.85 -6.98 -0.35
CA LYS A 42 -21.16 -8.28 -0.20
C LYS A 42 -19.90 -8.45 -1.05
N LEU A 43 -19.66 -7.57 -2.02
CA LEU A 43 -18.53 -7.56 -2.95
C LEU A 43 -17.27 -6.87 -2.40
N GLY A 44 -17.35 -6.15 -1.27
CA GLY A 44 -16.22 -5.44 -0.66
C GLY A 44 -16.39 -3.93 -0.64
N ILE A 45 -15.29 -3.20 -0.45
CA ILE A 45 -15.27 -1.73 -0.33
C ILE A 45 -14.68 -1.10 -1.59
N SER A 46 -15.34 -0.07 -2.13
CA SER A 46 -14.80 0.70 -3.25
C SER A 46 -13.86 1.82 -2.78
N LEU A 47 -13.06 2.39 -3.69
CA LEU A 47 -12.22 3.56 -3.39
C LEU A 47 -13.05 4.77 -2.92
N LYS A 48 -14.26 4.93 -3.48
CA LYS A 48 -15.18 6.00 -3.08
C LYS A 48 -15.66 5.78 -1.64
N ASP A 49 -16.13 4.58 -1.31
CA ASP A 49 -16.59 4.26 0.04
C ASP A 49 -15.48 4.42 1.08
N LEU A 50 -14.24 4.08 0.71
CA LEU A 50 -13.07 4.24 1.55
C LEU A 50 -12.79 5.72 1.84
N THR A 51 -12.83 6.58 0.81
CA THR A 51 -12.62 8.03 0.93
C THR A 51 -13.77 8.69 1.70
N ASP A 52 -15.01 8.31 1.42
CA ASP A 52 -16.21 8.79 2.13
C ASP A 52 -16.16 8.39 3.61
N THR A 53 -15.75 7.16 3.91
CA THR A 53 -15.60 6.69 5.29
C THR A 53 -14.49 7.41 6.02
N LEU A 54 -13.35 7.65 5.37
CA LEU A 54 -12.25 8.44 5.93
C LEU A 54 -12.70 9.88 6.25
N SER A 55 -13.48 10.49 5.35
CA SER A 55 -14.09 11.80 5.58
C SER A 55 -15.06 11.78 6.77
N LYS A 56 -15.94 10.77 6.86
CA LYS A 56 -16.89 10.58 7.98
C LYS A 56 -16.18 10.43 9.33
N ILE A 57 -15.01 9.80 9.39
CA ILE A 57 -14.21 9.70 10.62
C ILE A 57 -13.36 10.95 10.89
N GLY A 58 -13.49 12.00 10.08
CA GLY A 58 -12.79 13.27 10.21
C GLY A 58 -11.33 13.22 9.73
N MET A 59 -11.05 12.42 8.70
CA MET A 59 -9.75 12.38 8.03
C MET A 59 -9.89 12.95 6.62
N LYS A 60 -8.94 13.82 6.23
CA LYS A 60 -8.83 14.26 4.83
C LYS A 60 -8.06 13.20 4.05
N SER A 61 -8.69 12.63 3.04
CA SER A 61 -8.08 11.64 2.15
C SER A 61 -8.36 11.99 0.69
N ALA A 62 -7.38 11.73 -0.17
CA ALA A 62 -7.52 11.87 -1.61
C ALA A 62 -7.07 10.57 -2.29
N ALA A 63 -7.86 10.09 -3.24
CA ALA A 63 -7.48 8.97 -4.09
C ALA A 63 -6.69 9.51 -5.29
N LEU A 64 -5.42 9.12 -5.40
CA LEU A 64 -4.52 9.56 -6.46
C LEU A 64 -3.96 8.34 -7.19
N ARG A 65 -3.86 8.43 -8.52
CA ARG A 65 -3.14 7.45 -9.32
C ARG A 65 -1.68 7.87 -9.42
N ILE A 66 -0.82 7.19 -8.69
CA ILE A 66 0.63 7.42 -8.70
C ILE A 66 1.33 6.42 -9.59
N THR A 67 2.41 6.84 -10.25
CA THR A 67 3.30 5.93 -10.98
C THR A 67 4.28 5.27 -10.00
N GLY A 68 4.91 4.17 -10.40
CA GLY A 68 5.89 3.47 -9.55
C GLY A 68 7.08 4.34 -9.13
N GLN A 69 7.36 5.41 -9.88
CA GLN A 69 8.33 6.42 -9.48
C GLN A 69 7.75 7.29 -8.37
N ASP A 70 6.56 7.87 -8.50
CA ASP A 70 6.05 8.81 -7.49
C ASP A 70 5.69 8.17 -6.12
N ILE A 71 5.75 6.84 -5.98
CA ILE A 71 5.43 6.14 -4.74
C ILE A 71 6.29 6.61 -3.55
N TYR A 72 7.53 7.04 -3.78
CA TYR A 72 8.41 7.56 -2.73
C TYR A 72 8.05 8.98 -2.27
N ARG A 73 7.21 9.71 -3.02
CA ARG A 73 6.75 11.06 -2.65
C ARG A 73 5.46 11.03 -1.84
N MET A 74 4.84 9.86 -1.70
CA MET A 74 3.56 9.71 -1.04
C MET A 74 3.72 9.83 0.49
N PRO A 75 2.86 10.60 1.18
CA PRO A 75 2.87 10.64 2.63
C PRO A 75 2.47 9.27 3.21
N CYS A 76 3.28 8.74 4.12
CA CYS A 76 2.98 7.51 4.85
C CYS A 76 2.34 7.82 6.22
N PRO A 77 1.42 6.98 6.74
CA PRO A 77 0.90 5.75 6.13
C PRO A 77 -0.16 6.01 5.05
N ALA A 78 -0.13 5.23 3.97
CA ALA A 78 -1.05 5.34 2.84
C ALA A 78 -1.71 4.01 2.48
N ILE A 79 -2.92 4.08 1.93
CA ILE A 79 -3.65 2.91 1.42
C ILE A 79 -3.37 2.78 -0.08
N VAL A 80 -2.86 1.63 -0.49
CA VAL A 80 -2.59 1.31 -1.90
C VAL A 80 -3.59 0.27 -2.38
N TYR A 81 -4.12 0.49 -3.58
CA TYR A 81 -5.00 -0.44 -4.26
C TYR A 81 -4.19 -1.37 -5.16
N TRP A 82 -4.12 -2.64 -4.80
CA TRP A 82 -3.30 -3.67 -5.46
C TRP A 82 -4.15 -4.58 -6.35
N ARG A 83 -3.72 -4.77 -7.60
CA ARG A 83 -4.33 -5.67 -8.61
C ARG A 83 -5.85 -5.50 -8.80
N GLN A 84 -6.37 -4.31 -8.51
CA GLN A 84 -7.80 -4.02 -8.57
C GLN A 84 -8.68 -4.95 -7.73
N GLN A 85 -8.12 -5.57 -6.68
CA GLN A 85 -8.83 -6.57 -5.89
C GLN A 85 -8.49 -6.49 -4.39
N HIS A 86 -7.38 -5.84 -4.00
CA HIS A 86 -6.94 -5.84 -2.61
C HIS A 86 -6.44 -4.47 -2.16
N PHE A 87 -6.73 -4.12 -0.91
CA PHE A 87 -6.21 -2.91 -0.28
C PHE A 87 -5.10 -3.28 0.71
N VAL A 88 -3.96 -2.59 0.61
CA VAL A 88 -2.82 -2.75 1.51
C VAL A 88 -2.46 -1.41 2.13
N VAL A 89 -1.95 -1.41 3.36
CA VAL A 89 -1.39 -0.22 3.99
C VAL A 89 0.11 -0.24 3.87
N VAL A 90 0.66 0.82 3.29
CA VAL A 90 2.09 1.09 3.27
C VAL A 90 2.38 2.03 4.42
N TYR A 91 3.21 1.57 5.37
CA TYR A 91 3.55 2.32 6.57
C TYR A 91 4.88 3.08 6.44
N ASP A 92 5.81 2.55 5.65
CA ASP A 92 7.12 3.11 5.39
C ASP A 92 7.64 2.55 4.05
N ILE A 93 8.44 3.36 3.35
CA ILE A 93 9.06 3.00 2.07
C ILE A 93 10.54 3.36 2.17
N ASP A 94 11.39 2.35 2.33
CA ASP A 94 12.84 2.54 2.32
C ASP A 94 13.39 2.36 0.89
N LEU A 95 13.92 3.44 0.34
CA LEU A 95 14.61 3.49 -0.97
C LEU A 95 15.88 2.61 -1.02
N ARG A 96 16.39 2.16 0.14
CA ARG A 96 17.53 1.22 0.18
C ARG A 96 17.17 -0.14 -0.40
N TRP A 97 15.93 -0.58 -0.28
CA TRP A 97 15.48 -1.88 -0.80
C TRP A 97 15.27 -1.90 -2.32
N THR A 98 14.94 -0.76 -2.94
CA THR A 98 14.82 -0.66 -4.40
C THR A 98 16.18 -0.53 -5.12
N LYS A 99 17.25 -0.15 -4.41
CA LYS A 99 18.63 -0.20 -4.93
C LYS A 99 19.27 -1.59 -4.82
N ALA A 100 18.71 -2.48 -4.01
CA ALA A 100 19.23 -3.82 -3.78
C ALA A 100 18.59 -4.86 -4.72
N LYS A 101 18.79 -4.71 -6.05
CA LYS A 101 18.67 -5.79 -7.04
C LYS A 101 19.25 -5.36 -8.39
N THR A 102 20.57 -5.20 -8.46
CA THR A 102 21.39 -5.60 -9.61
C THR A 102 22.80 -5.87 -9.10
N THR A 103 23.04 -7.08 -8.59
CA THR A 103 24.39 -7.62 -8.42
C THR A 103 24.42 -8.99 -9.10
N ASN A 104 24.76 -8.95 -10.38
CA ASN A 104 25.45 -9.95 -11.20
C ASN A 104 25.72 -9.24 -12.55
N SER A 105 26.58 -8.21 -12.55
CA SER A 105 28.06 -8.23 -12.66
C SER A 105 28.48 -7.93 -14.11
N PRO A 106 29.34 -6.92 -14.35
CA PRO A 106 30.03 -6.77 -15.62
C PRO A 106 31.08 -7.87 -15.70
N ARG A 107 31.08 -8.70 -16.74
CA ARG A 107 32.19 -9.64 -16.99
C ARG A 107 33.32 -8.85 -17.67
N PRO A 108 34.53 -8.74 -17.08
CA PRO A 108 35.70 -8.18 -17.76
C PRO A 108 36.19 -9.15 -18.85
N LEU A 109 36.82 -8.59 -19.88
CA LEU A 109 37.27 -9.22 -21.12
C LEU A 109 38.09 -10.51 -20.95
N GLN A 110 37.92 -11.45 -21.88
CA GLN A 110 39.02 -12.31 -22.33
C GLN A 110 39.48 -11.82 -23.70
N THR A 111 40.69 -11.29 -23.75
CA THR A 111 41.52 -11.22 -24.95
C THR A 111 42.02 -12.61 -25.32
N SER A 112 41.73 -13.07 -26.53
CA SER A 112 42.60 -14.02 -27.23
C SER A 112 42.75 -13.55 -28.68
N GLY A 113 43.96 -13.09 -28.99
CA GLY A 113 44.38 -13.04 -30.38
C GLY A 113 44.44 -14.45 -30.94
N ASN A 114 43.92 -14.62 -32.14
CA ASN A 114 44.49 -15.55 -33.10
C ASN A 114 44.31 -14.94 -34.48
N SER A 115 45.41 -14.38 -34.98
CA SER A 115 45.71 -14.31 -36.40
C SER A 115 45.58 -15.70 -36.99
N PHE A 116 44.97 -15.86 -38.16
CA PHE A 116 45.48 -16.68 -39.26
C PHE A 116 44.52 -16.56 -40.46
N SER A 117 45.09 -16.01 -41.53
CA SER A 117 44.77 -16.18 -42.97
C SER A 117 43.40 -15.75 -43.50
#